data_AF-A0A0D0HP77-F1
#
_entry.id   AF-A0A0D0HP77-F1
#
_cell.length_a   1.000
_cell.length_b   1.000
_cell.length_c   1.000
_cell.angle_alpha   90.00
_cell.angle_beta   90.00
_cell.angle_gamma   90.00
#
_symmetry.space_group_name_H-M   'P 1'
#
loop_
_entity.id
_entity.type
_entity.pdbx_description
1 polymer ?
#
loop_
_entity_poly.entity_id
_entity_poly.type
_entity_poly.pdbx_seq_one_letter_code
_entity_poly.pdbx_strand_id
1 'polypeptide(L)'
;MTSEQCLDEKQILQTIEQYVEQESDKWVQSVLSNAKTVSELTAALWEHGKVKKDGTEVERMLHRLIYERGAAKIKNVIREVENRTLERVPSP
;
A
#
# COMPACT_ATOMS: atom_id res chain seq x y z
N MET A 1 40.71 1.35 -5.37
CA MET A 1 39.97 1.13 -4.11
C MET A 1 38.62 1.79 -4.29
N THR A 2 37.54 1.03 -4.41
CA THR A 2 36.18 1.57 -4.42
C THR A 2 35.83 1.88 -2.98
N SER A 3 35.82 3.16 -2.61
CA SER A 3 35.30 3.60 -1.32
C SER A 3 33.82 3.22 -1.25
N GLU A 4 33.47 2.27 -0.39
CA GLU A 4 32.08 2.07 0.01
C GLU A 4 31.57 3.40 0.56
N GLN A 5 30.64 4.03 -0.16
CA GLN A 5 29.91 5.18 0.37
C GLN A 5 29.01 4.65 1.48
N CYS A 6 29.48 4.77 2.72
CA CYS A 6 28.64 4.56 3.89
C CYS A 6 27.58 5.65 3.89
N LEU A 7 26.32 5.28 3.70
CA LEU A 7 25.19 6.19 3.87
C LEU A 7 25.07 6.56 5.35
N ASP A 8 24.82 7.82 5.65
CA ASP A 8 24.46 8.22 7.02
C ASP A 8 23.03 7.77 7.37
N GLU A 9 22.69 7.77 8.66
CA GLU A 9 21.38 7.32 9.16
C GLU A 9 20.21 8.05 8.47
N LYS A 10 20.36 9.35 8.21
CA LYS A 10 19.33 10.16 7.56
C LYS A 10 19.12 9.73 6.11
N GLN A 11 20.19 9.46 5.38
CA GLN A 11 20.14 8.96 4.00
C GLN A 11 19.54 7.55 3.94
N ILE A 12 19.83 6.69 4.91
CA ILE A 12 19.24 5.35 5.01
C ILE A 12 17.73 5.46 5.22
N LEU A 13 17.29 6.27 6.20
CA LEU A 13 15.87 6.48 6.48
C LEU A 13 15.12 7.05 5.26
N GLN A 14 15.67 8.07 4.62
CA GLN A 14 15.08 8.66 3.42
C GLN A 14 14.96 7.64 2.27
N THR A 15 15.98 6.80 2.10
CA THR A 15 15.98 5.76 1.07
C THR A 15 14.90 4.72 1.34
N ILE A 16 14.74 4.29 2.61
CA ILE A 16 13.69 3.34 3.01
C ILE A 16 12.31 3.96 2.81
N GLU A 17 12.10 5.22 3.22
CA GLU A 17 10.83 5.93 3.04
C GLU A 17 10.44 6.03 1.57
N GLN A 18 11.38 6.43 0.71
CA GLN A 18 11.16 6.51 -0.74
C GLN A 18 10.84 5.15 -1.34
N TYR A 19 11.55 4.10 -0.92
CA TYR A 19 11.28 2.74 -1.38
C TYR A 19 9.88 2.28 -0.97
N VAL A 20 9.50 2.47 0.30
CA VAL A 20 8.16 2.12 0.80
C VAL A 20 7.08 2.88 0.03
N GLU A 21 7.28 4.17 -0.22
CA GLU A 21 6.36 4.98 -1.01
C GLU A 21 6.20 4.43 -2.43
N GLN A 22 7.30 4.24 -3.17
CA GLN A 22 7.27 3.77 -4.55
C GLN A 22 6.61 2.40 -4.69
N GLU A 23 6.97 1.44 -3.83
CA GLU A 23 6.40 0.10 -3.89
C GLU A 23 4.93 0.08 -3.46
N SER A 24 4.56 0.91 -2.47
CA SER A 24 3.15 1.06 -2.08
C SER A 24 2.31 1.62 -3.23
N ASP A 25 2.85 2.58 -3.99
CA ASP A 25 2.15 3.21 -5.10
C ASP A 25 2.00 2.26 -6.28
N LYS A 26 3.05 1.53 -6.63
CA LYS A 26 2.98 0.48 -7.66
C LYS A 26 1.90 -0.55 -7.32
N TRP A 27 1.87 -0.99 -6.07
CA TRP A 27 0.85 -1.94 -5.62
C TRP A 27 -0.56 -1.35 -5.70
N VAL A 28 -0.79 -0.14 -5.18
CA VAL A 28 -2.10 0.53 -5.25
C VAL A 28 -2.55 0.69 -6.69
N GLN A 29 -1.68 1.15 -7.59
CA GLN A 29 -2.00 1.30 -9.01
C GLN A 29 -2.36 -0.04 -9.66
N SER A 30 -1.64 -1.11 -9.33
CA SER A 30 -1.97 -2.46 -9.79
C SER A 30 -3.35 -2.90 -9.30
N VAL A 31 -3.68 -2.69 -8.03
CA VAL A 31 -5.01 -3.04 -7.48
C VAL A 31 -6.11 -2.23 -8.16
N LEU A 32 -5.95 -0.92 -8.27
CA LEU A 32 -6.96 -0.02 -8.86
C LEU A 32 -7.16 -0.24 -10.36
N SER A 33 -6.13 -0.69 -11.08
CA SER A 33 -6.25 -1.01 -12.51
C SER A 33 -7.00 -2.32 -12.77
N ASN A 34 -7.01 -3.23 -11.80
CA ASN A 34 -7.58 -4.57 -11.95
C ASN A 34 -8.95 -4.73 -11.29
N ALA A 35 -9.18 -4.07 -10.15
CA ALA A 35 -10.44 -4.16 -9.42
C ALA A 35 -11.54 -3.35 -10.12
N LYS A 36 -12.69 -3.97 -10.34
CA LYS A 36 -13.89 -3.36 -10.93
C LYS A 36 -14.96 -3.07 -9.88
N THR A 37 -14.83 -3.64 -8.69
CA THR A 37 -15.81 -3.57 -7.59
C THR A 37 -15.15 -3.29 -6.25
N VAL A 38 -15.92 -2.76 -5.30
CA VAL A 38 -15.50 -2.58 -3.90
C VAL A 38 -15.13 -3.92 -3.24
N SER A 39 -15.83 -5.01 -3.62
CA SER A 39 -15.52 -6.35 -3.14
C SER A 39 -14.12 -6.79 -3.55
N GLU A 40 -13.72 -6.55 -4.81
CA GLU A 40 -12.38 -6.88 -5.30
C GLU A 40 -11.29 -6.01 -4.63
N LEU A 41 -11.57 -4.72 -4.36
CA LEU A 41 -10.68 -3.87 -3.57
C LEU A 41 -10.48 -4.42 -2.15
N THR A 42 -11.57 -4.86 -1.51
CA THR A 42 -11.54 -5.45 -0.17
C THR A 42 -10.80 -6.78 -0.15
N ALA A 43 -11.00 -7.63 -1.16
CA ALA A 43 -10.28 -8.88 -1.32
C ALA A 43 -8.77 -8.63 -1.50
N ALA A 44 -8.38 -7.63 -2.31
CA ALA A 44 -6.97 -7.27 -2.48
C ALA A 44 -6.33 -6.82 -1.16
N LEU A 45 -7.05 -6.03 -0.34
CA LEU A 45 -6.60 -5.64 1.01
C LEU A 45 -6.38 -6.85 1.92
N TRP A 46 -7.26 -7.85 1.86
CA TRP A 46 -7.15 -9.05 2.67
C TRP A 46 -5.96 -9.90 2.24
N GLU A 47 -5.81 -10.14 0.94
CA GLU A 47 -4.75 -10.99 0.39
C GLU A 47 -3.36 -10.40 0.64
N HIS A 48 -3.17 -9.10 0.39
CA HIS A 48 -1.88 -8.43 0.64
C HIS A 48 -1.63 -8.12 2.11
N GLY A 49 -2.67 -8.11 2.95
CA GLY A 49 -2.55 -7.92 4.40
C GLY A 49 -2.04 -9.16 5.14
N LYS A 50 -1.96 -10.30 4.47
CA LYS A 50 -1.43 -11.54 5.05
C LYS A 50 0.04 -11.34 5.41
N VAL A 51 0.40 -11.79 6.61
CA VAL A 51 1.79 -11.77 7.06
C VAL A 51 2.63 -12.62 6.09
N LYS A 52 3.68 -12.01 5.53
CA LYS A 52 4.66 -12.73 4.72
C LYS A 52 5.32 -13.79 5.60
N LYS A 53 5.08 -15.07 5.29
CA LYS A 53 5.57 -16.20 6.10
C LYS A 53 7.07 -16.42 5.93
N ASP A 54 7.59 -16.04 4.78
CA ASP A 54 8.98 -16.22 4.38
C ASP A 54 9.75 -14.89 4.36
N GLY A 55 11.07 -14.98 4.51
CA GLY A 55 11.99 -13.84 4.50
C GLY A 55 12.53 -13.45 5.87
N THR A 56 13.50 -12.55 5.85
CA THR A 56 14.12 -11.93 7.02
C THR A 56 13.12 -11.05 7.78
N GLU A 57 13.48 -10.67 9.00
CA GLU A 57 12.68 -9.71 9.78
C GLU A 57 12.52 -8.36 9.07
N VAL A 58 13.60 -7.88 8.45
CA VAL A 58 13.60 -6.62 7.69
C VAL A 58 12.64 -6.69 6.50
N GLU A 59 12.64 -7.78 5.74
CA GLU A 59 11.71 -7.95 4.61
C GLU A 59 10.25 -8.02 5.07
N ARG A 60 9.97 -8.65 6.22
CA ARG A 60 8.63 -8.70 6.80
C ARG A 60 8.18 -7.33 7.30
N MET A 61 9.08 -6.55 7.88
CA MET A 61 8.83 -5.17 8.27
C MET A 61 8.54 -4.28 7.05
N LEU A 62 9.38 -4.34 6.01
CA LEU A 62 9.17 -3.59 4.77
C LEU A 62 7.84 -3.95 4.11
N HIS A 63 7.50 -5.23 4.04
CA HIS A 63 6.20 -5.68 3.54
C HIS A 63 5.03 -5.05 4.32
N ARG A 64 5.12 -5.03 5.66
CA ARG A 64 4.09 -4.40 6.49
C ARG A 64 3.97 -2.89 6.23
N LEU A 65 5.10 -2.18 6.16
CA LEU A 65 5.11 -0.72 5.90
C LEU A 65 4.50 -0.37 4.54
N ILE A 66 4.88 -1.12 3.49
CA ILE A 66 4.33 -0.98 2.13
C ILE A 66 2.81 -1.23 2.15
N TYR A 67 2.38 -2.32 2.78
CA TYR A 67 0.97 -2.67 2.90
C TYR A 67 0.17 -1.60 3.64
N GLU A 68 0.61 -1.14 4.81
CA GLU A 68 -0.11 -0.17 5.63
C GLU A 68 -0.34 1.14 4.86
N ARG A 69 0.71 1.64 4.18
CA ARG A 69 0.64 2.85 3.36
C ARG A 69 -0.34 2.70 2.19
N GLY A 70 -0.22 1.62 1.41
CA GLY A 70 -1.11 1.41 0.27
C GLY A 70 -2.56 1.09 0.67
N ALA A 71 -2.75 0.37 1.78
CA ALA A 71 -4.06 0.02 2.30
C ALA A 71 -4.85 1.27 2.72
N ALA A 72 -4.18 2.27 3.29
CA ALA A 72 -4.81 3.55 3.61
C ALA A 72 -5.38 4.24 2.35
N LYS A 73 -4.63 4.22 1.24
CA LYS A 73 -5.07 4.80 -0.05
C LYS A 73 -6.28 4.05 -0.61
N ILE A 74 -6.25 2.72 -0.64
CA ILE A 74 -7.38 1.91 -1.13
C ILE A 74 -8.62 2.09 -0.26
N LYS A 75 -8.48 2.14 1.08
CA LYS A 75 -9.60 2.39 2.00
C LYS A 75 -10.26 3.75 1.78
N ASN A 76 -9.48 4.79 1.45
CA ASN A 76 -10.03 6.09 1.10
C ASN A 76 -10.86 6.01 -0.20
N VAL A 77 -10.37 5.30 -1.22
CA VAL A 77 -11.13 5.08 -2.47
C VAL A 77 -12.45 4.34 -2.20
N ILE A 78 -12.42 3.26 -1.40
CA ILE A 78 -13.64 2.53 -1.01
C ILE A 78 -14.66 3.48 -0.37
N ARG A 79 -14.22 4.28 0.61
CA ARG A 79 -15.08 5.25 1.29
C ARG A 79 -15.69 6.27 0.32
N GLU A 80 -14.91 6.79 -0.63
CA GLU A 80 -15.40 7.73 -1.64
C GLU A 80 -16.48 7.10 -2.55
N VAL A 81 -16.31 5.84 -2.94
CA VAL A 81 -17.29 5.11 -3.75
C VAL A 81 -18.58 4.86 -2.96
N GLU A 82 -18.47 4.47 -1.70
CA GLU A 82 -19.61 4.24 -0.81
C GLU A 82 -20.41 5.53 -0.59
N ASN A 83 -19.73 6.65 -0.30
CA ASN A 83 -20.37 7.96 -0.11
C ASN A 83 -21.16 8.40 -1.35
N ARG A 84 -20.58 8.27 -2.55
CA ARG A 84 -21.27 8.60 -3.82
C ARG A 84 -22.49 7.72 -4.09
N THR A 85 -22.48 6.49 -3.61
CA THR A 85 -23.60 5.55 -3.77
C THR A 85 -24.76 5.94 -2.85
N LEU A 86 -24.47 6.39 -1.62
CA LEU A 86 -25.46 6.86 -0.65
C LEU A 86 -26.12 8.19 -1.07
N GLU A 87 -25.34 9.12 -1.64
CA GLU A 87 -25.87 10.41 -2.14
C GLU A 87 -26.81 10.25 -3.36
N ARG A 88 -26.80 9.09 -4.02
CA ARG A 88 -27.62 8.81 -5.22
C ARG A 88 -28.96 8.14 -4.91
N VAL A 89 -29.26 7.80 -3.66
CA VAL A 89 -30.56 7.22 -3.29
C VAL A 89 -31.56 8.36 -3.12
N PRO A 90 -32.58 8.49 -3.99
CA PRO A 90 -33.62 9.49 -3.78
C PRO A 90 -34.33 9.17 -2.47
N SER A 91 -34.42 10.17 -1.59
CA SER A 91 -35.28 10.11 -0.40
C SER A 91 -36.74 9.94 -0.84
N PRO A 92 -37.55 9.16 -0.09
CA PRO A 92 -38.93 8.82 -0.47
C PRO A 92 -39.85 10.05 -0.61
#